data_AF-A0A0K1EIQ4-F1
#
_entry.id   AF-A0A0K1EIQ4-F1
#
_cell.length_a   1.000
_cell.length_b   1.000
_cell.length_c   1.000
_cell.angle_alpha   90.00
_cell.angle_beta   90.00
_cell.angle_gamma   90.00
#
_symmetry.space_group_name_H-M   'P 1'
#
loop_
_entity.id
_entity.type
_entity.pdbx_description
1 polymer ?
#
loop_
_entity_poly.entity_id
_entity_poly.type
_entity_poly.pdbx_seq_one_letter_code
_entity_poly.pdbx_strand_id
1 'polypeptide(L)'
;MACHTCRTTLWLGKALHENYQITRFHAAVQDVPLNSGNTELNRILWKFLADHARHNIQVIVEGDQVYPEIGEYVEVGGEQYGDIPFDEYLKGWGG
;
A
#
# COMPACT_ATOMS: atom_id res chain seq x y z
N MET A 1 3.85 -0.02 -0.20
CA MET A 1 4.29 1.19 -0.92
C MET A 1 4.40 2.31 0.10
N ALA A 2 5.39 3.19 -0.01
CA ALA A 2 5.63 4.25 0.96
C ALA A 2 5.97 5.58 0.26
N CYS A 3 5.49 6.68 0.85
CA CYS A 3 5.87 8.04 0.48
C CYS A 3 6.66 8.65 1.64
N HIS A 4 7.98 8.82 1.47
CA HIS A 4 8.85 9.32 2.55
C HIS A 4 8.60 10.78 2.90
N THR A 5 8.15 11.58 1.93
CA THR A 5 7.82 13.01 2.15
C THR A 5 6.60 13.18 3.05
N CYS A 6 5.56 12.38 2.82
CA CYS A 6 4.31 12.44 3.58
C CYS A 6 4.29 11.52 4.81
N ARG A 7 5.28 10.63 4.93
CA ARG A 7 5.33 9.56 5.94
C ARG A 7 4.04 8.71 5.96
N THR A 8 3.59 8.34 4.77
CA THR A 8 2.40 7.50 4.56
C THR A 8 2.74 6.21 3.83
N THR A 9 2.03 5.14 4.18
CA THR A 9 2.15 3.83 3.53
C THR A 9 0.81 3.34 3.00
N LEU A 10 0.89 2.47 1.99
CA LEU A 10 -0.22 1.65 1.50
C LEU A 10 0.28 0.21 1.42
N TRP A 11 -0.30 -0.69 2.20
CA TRP A 11 0.04 -2.10 2.14
C TRP A 11 -0.53 -2.73 0.86
N LEU A 12 0.33 -3.37 0.07
CA LEU A 12 -0.06 -4.04 -1.17
C LEU A 12 -0.28 -5.55 -0.98
N GLY A 13 -0.03 -6.08 0.22
CA GLY A 13 0.10 -7.51 0.46
C GLY A 13 1.56 -7.98 0.54
N LYS A 14 1.74 -9.27 0.74
CA LYS A 14 3.05 -9.93 0.70
C LYS A 14 3.57 -10.01 -0.72
N ALA A 15 4.87 -9.80 -0.90
CA ALA A 15 5.56 -10.01 -2.16
C ALA A 15 5.63 -11.50 -2.49
N LEU A 16 5.02 -11.91 -3.61
CA LEU A 16 5.09 -13.28 -4.11
C LEU A 16 6.18 -13.38 -5.17
N HIS A 17 6.94 -14.47 -5.09
CA HIS A 17 8.15 -14.67 -5.88
C HIS A 17 8.01 -15.84 -6.83
N GLU A 18 8.51 -15.68 -8.06
CA GLU A 18 8.72 -16.76 -9.01
C GLU A 18 10.15 -16.62 -9.55
N ASN A 19 10.94 -17.70 -9.51
CA ASN A 19 12.34 -17.68 -9.94
C ASN A 19 13.18 -16.55 -9.28
N TYR A 20 13.00 -16.32 -7.98
CA TYR A 20 13.67 -15.27 -7.19
C TYR A 20 13.32 -13.83 -7.60
N GLN A 21 12.31 -13.63 -8.45
CA GLN A 21 11.81 -12.30 -8.84
C GLN A 21 10.42 -12.08 -8.25
N ILE A 22 10.15 -10.85 -7.77
CA ILE A 22 8.82 -10.45 -7.34
C ILE A 22 7.92 -10.36 -8.58
N THR A 23 6.84 -11.12 -8.61
CA THR A 23 5.88 -11.10 -9.73
C THR A 23 4.60 -10.37 -9.41
N ARG A 24 4.17 -10.40 -8.15
CA ARG A 24 2.93 -9.77 -7.69
C ARG A 24 2.91 -9.58 -6.17
N PHE A 25 1.99 -8.74 -5.72
CA PHE A 25 1.65 -8.60 -4.30
C PHE A 25 0.26 -9.20 -4.06
N HIS A 26 0.08 -9.86 -2.92
CA HIS A 26 -1.20 -10.46 -2.52
C HIS A 26 -1.30 -10.56 -1.01
N ALA A 27 -2.49 -10.42 -0.43
CA ALA A 27 -2.70 -10.59 1.01
C ALA A 27 -2.30 -11.99 1.53
N ALA A 28 -2.19 -12.97 0.63
CA ALA A 28 -1.80 -14.36 0.91
C ALA A 28 -2.74 -15.08 1.92
N VAL A 29 -3.99 -14.63 2.01
CA VAL A 29 -5.07 -15.28 2.77
C VAL A 29 -5.97 -16.05 1.78
N GLN A 30 -6.44 -17.22 2.20
CA GLN A 30 -7.46 -17.98 1.45
C GLN A 30 -8.71 -17.11 1.25
N ASP A 31 -9.34 -17.22 0.08
CA ASP A 31 -10.58 -16.51 -0.29
C ASP A 31 -10.48 -14.98 -0.49
N VAL A 32 -9.29 -14.39 -0.40
CA VAL A 32 -9.08 -12.98 -0.80
C VAL A 32 -8.89 -12.90 -2.32
N PRO A 33 -9.63 -12.03 -3.03
CA PRO A 33 -9.44 -11.80 -4.45
C PRO A 33 -8.02 -11.31 -4.76
N LEU A 34 -7.52 -11.68 -5.95
CA LEU A 34 -6.30 -11.07 -6.49
C LEU A 34 -6.43 -9.54 -6.46
N ASN A 35 -5.36 -8.83 -6.13
CA ASN A 35 -5.36 -7.36 -6.11
C ASN A 35 -5.86 -6.75 -7.42
N SER A 36 -5.59 -7.38 -8.57
CA SER A 36 -6.09 -6.95 -9.87
C SER A 36 -7.62 -6.90 -9.96
N GLY A 37 -8.32 -7.74 -9.20
CA GLY A 37 -9.78 -7.76 -9.07
C GLY A 37 -10.32 -6.99 -7.87
N ASN A 38 -9.45 -6.43 -7.02
CA ASN A 38 -9.86 -5.66 -5.85
C ASN A 38 -10.09 -4.19 -6.22
N THR A 39 -11.33 -3.85 -6.56
CA THR A 39 -11.73 -2.51 -6.99
C THR A 39 -11.39 -1.43 -5.96
N GLU A 40 -11.60 -1.70 -4.68
CA GLU A 40 -11.33 -0.73 -3.61
C GLU A 40 -9.83 -0.45 -3.50
N LEU A 41 -9.00 -1.50 -3.39
CA LEU A 41 -7.55 -1.35 -3.35
C LEU A 41 -7.00 -0.62 -4.58
N ASN A 42 -7.54 -0.90 -5.77
CA ASN A 42 -7.15 -0.19 -6.99
C ASN A 42 -7.48 1.30 -6.93
N ARG A 43 -8.66 1.65 -6.43
CA ARG A 43 -9.05 3.06 -6.21
C ARG A 43 -8.09 3.75 -5.25
N ILE A 44 -7.79 3.13 -4.11
CA ILE A 44 -6.85 3.66 -3.13
C ILE A 44 -5.45 3.83 -3.71
N LEU A 45 -4.97 2.84 -4.46
CA LEU A 45 -3.68 2.92 -5.13
C LEU A 45 -3.61 4.13 -6.08
N TRP A 46 -4.65 4.34 -6.89
CA TRP A 46 -4.72 5.48 -7.79
C TRP A 46 -4.79 6.81 -7.04
N LYS A 47 -5.55 6.88 -5.95
CA LYS A 47 -5.59 8.05 -5.08
C LYS A 47 -4.23 8.34 -4.47
N PHE A 48 -3.57 7.32 -3.94
CA PHE A 48 -2.25 7.41 -3.31
C PHE A 48 -1.21 7.97 -4.30
N LEU A 49 -1.20 7.45 -5.53
CA LEU A 49 -0.32 7.96 -6.58
C LEU A 49 -0.63 9.42 -6.96
N ALA A 50 -1.90 9.82 -6.97
CA ALA A 50 -2.30 11.19 -7.26
C ALA A 50 -1.91 12.16 -6.14
N ASP A 51 -2.21 11.82 -4.89
CA ASP A 51 -1.91 12.63 -3.70
C ASP A 51 -0.40 12.81 -3.48
N HIS A 52 0.39 11.82 -3.89
CA HIS A 52 1.84 11.80 -3.73
C HIS A 52 2.59 12.00 -5.05
N ALA A 53 1.91 12.51 -6.08
CA ALA A 53 2.54 12.82 -7.34
C ALA A 53 3.76 13.74 -7.12
N ARG A 54 4.88 13.41 -7.75
CA ARG A 54 6.19 14.10 -7.63
C ARG A 54 6.92 13.89 -6.30
N HIS A 55 6.39 13.11 -5.37
CA HIS A 55 7.15 12.67 -4.20
C HIS A 55 7.99 11.42 -4.53
N ASN A 56 8.97 11.13 -3.68
CA ASN A 56 9.71 9.87 -3.76
C ASN A 56 8.85 8.73 -3.20
N ILE A 57 8.14 8.04 -4.09
CA ILE A 57 7.33 6.87 -3.76
C ILE A 57 8.19 5.62 -3.99
N GLN A 58 8.30 4.76 -2.98
CA GLN A 58 9.04 3.51 -3.05
C GLN A 58 8.12 2.31 -2.80
N VAL A 59 8.33 1.24 -3.56
CA VAL A 59 7.79 -0.08 -3.22
C VAL A 59 8.83 -0.76 -2.36
N ILE A 60 8.52 -0.91 -1.08
CA ILE A 60 9.41 -1.49 -0.07
C ILE A 60 8.85 -2.86 0.29
N VAL A 61 9.72 -3.85 0.38
CA VAL A 61 9.39 -5.23 0.74
C VAL A 61 10.08 -5.64 2.04
N GLU A 62 9.53 -6.66 2.69
CA GLU A 62 10.11 -7.23 3.90
C GLU A 62 11.56 -7.68 3.63
N GLY A 63 12.49 -7.24 4.47
CA GLY A 63 13.93 -7.48 4.30
C GLY A 63 14.72 -6.31 3.70
N ASP A 64 14.05 -5.32 3.10
CA ASP A 64 14.72 -4.08 2.69
C ASP A 64 15.25 -3.32 3.91
N GLN A 65 16.40 -2.65 3.77
CA GLN A 65 17.03 -1.91 4.88
C GLN A 65 16.12 -0.81 5.44
N VAL A 66 15.29 -0.20 4.59
CA VAL A 66 14.35 0.87 4.97
C VAL A 66 13.02 0.34 5.52
N TYR A 67 12.80 -0.98 5.50
CA TYR A 67 11.56 -1.61 5.97
C TYR A 67 11.21 -1.31 7.44
N PRO A 68 12.17 -1.29 8.39
CA PRO A 68 11.85 -0.93 9.78
C PRO A 68 11.38 0.52 9.93
N GLU A 69 11.87 1.44 9.11
CA GLU A 69 11.59 2.88 9.23
C GLU A 69 10.14 3.22 8.88
N ILE A 70 9.53 2.45 7.98
CA ILE A 70 8.14 2.67 7.54
C ILE A 70 7.11 2.13 8.53
N GLY A 71 7.51 1.41 9.57
CA GLY A 71 6.61 0.99 10.65
C GLY A 71 6.07 2.18 11.48
N GLU A 72 6.72 3.34 11.38
CA GLU A 72 6.32 4.59 12.05
C GLU A 72 5.54 5.53 11.12
N TYR A 73 5.11 5.04 9.96
CA TYR A 73 4.35 5.82 8.97
C TYR A 73 2.87 5.55 9.17
N VAL A 74 2.04 6.52 8.78
CA VAL A 74 0.58 6.35 8.82
C VAL A 74 0.17 5.42 7.69
N GLU A 75 -0.47 4.30 8.02
CA GLU A 75 -0.94 3.36 7.01
C GLU A 75 -2.33 3.71 6.52
N VAL A 76 -2.50 3.77 5.20
CA VAL A 76 -3.81 3.83 4.55
C VAL A 76 -4.35 2.41 4.46
N GLY A 77 -5.50 2.17 5.11
CA GLY A 77 -6.13 0.85 5.24
C GLY A 77 -5.64 0.00 6.39
N GLY A 78 -4.74 0.54 7.21
CA GLY A 78 -4.28 -0.15 8.40
C GLY A 78 -5.38 -0.24 9.47
N GLU A 79 -5.20 -1.18 10.39
CA GLU A 79 -6.14 -1.44 11.49
C GLU A 79 -5.64 -0.86 12.82
N GLN A 80 -4.49 -0.18 12.84
CA GLN A 80 -3.89 0.34 14.06
C GLN A 80 -4.43 1.73 14.40
N TYR A 81 -4.27 2.11 15.67
CA TYR A 81 -4.61 3.46 16.10
C TYR A 81 -3.71 4.50 15.41
N GLY A 82 -4.31 5.42 14.66
CA GLY A 82 -3.61 6.43 13.88
C GLY A 82 -3.54 6.15 12.38
N ASP A 83 -3.92 4.95 11.95
CA ASP A 83 -4.10 4.62 10.53
C ASP A 83 -5.34 5.32 9.96
N ILE A 84 -5.36 5.46 8.62
CA ILE A 84 -6.47 6.06 7.90
C ILE A 84 -7.29 4.95 7.25
N PRO A 85 -8.55 4.71 7.69
CA PRO A 85 -9.45 3.77 7.05
C PRO A 85 -9.64 4.06 5.55
N PHE A 86 -9.89 3.02 4.76
CA PHE A 86 -10.08 3.16 3.31
C PHE A 86 -11.24 4.07 2.92
N ASP A 87 -12.38 3.96 3.60
CA ASP A 87 -13.57 4.78 3.35
C ASP A 87 -13.31 6.26 3.69
N GLU A 88 -12.58 6.52 4.77
CA GLU A 88 -12.12 7.85 5.13
C GLU A 88 -11.13 8.42 4.10
N TYR A 89 -10.14 7.61 3.68
CA TYR A 89 -9.14 8.04 2.71
C TYR A 89 -9.75 8.38 1.35
N LEU A 90 -10.78 7.63 0.92
CA LEU A 90 -11.50 7.87 -0.33
C LEU A 90 -12.56 8.97 -0.24
N LYS A 91 -12.81 9.54 0.95
CA LYS A 91 -13.91 10.49 1.15
C LYS A 91 -13.77 11.73 0.26
N GLY A 92 -14.80 11.97 -0.55
CA GLY A 92 -14.82 13.11 -1.49
C GLY A 92 -13.86 12.96 -2.67
N TRP A 93 -13.12 11.85 -2.76
CA TRP A 93 -12.30 11.57 -3.91
C TRP A 93 -13.17 11.00 -5.02
N GLY A 94 -13.29 11.78 -6.10
CA GLY A 94 -14.07 11.41 -7.28
C GLY A 94 -13.40 10.36 -8.16
N GLY A 95 -12.31 9.74 -7.70
CA GLY A 95 -11.64 8.67 -8.40
C GLY A 95 -12.51 7.43 -8.47
#